data_AF-A0A0Q9J0L8-F1
#
_entry.id   AF-A0A0Q9J0L8-F1
#
_cell.length_a   1.000
_cell.length_b   1.000
_cell.length_c   1.000
_cell.angle_alpha   90.00
_cell.angle_beta   90.00
_cell.angle_gamma   90.00
#
_symmetry.space_group_name_H-M   'P 1'
#
loop_
_entity.id
_entity.type
_entity.pdbx_description
1 polymer ?
#
loop_
_entity_poly.entity_id
_entity_poly.type
_entity_poly.pdbx_seq_one_letter_code
_entity_poly.pdbx_strand_id
1 'polypeptide(L)'
;MSLFPNSSFAEAVNDHHPRDIKDIGIRHFVYDLPGIRIVKFQADGTLIGSAEYPAHYFGGTVPNTGDTIGMIWGDGDYELQAVQRRYFLNEWKGRGPYWAIVVRDADQSPQADAICTHALLMTDLAQAIEDKKPTKEILARTHQLDGEPTPGIRRYKPKVRKPDPTPGD
;
A
#
# COMPACT_ATOMS: atom_id res chain seq x y z
N MET A 1 32.30 7.59 -32.04
CA MET A 1 32.68 6.71 -30.91
C MET A 1 31.40 6.28 -30.22
N SER A 2 30.96 5.06 -30.52
CA SER A 2 29.83 4.35 -29.91
C SER A 2 30.43 3.06 -29.38
N LEU A 3 30.31 2.80 -28.08
CA LEU A 3 30.86 1.61 -27.42
C LEU A 3 29.75 0.92 -26.64
N PHE A 4 28.98 0.11 -27.36
CA PHE A 4 28.33 -1.08 -26.81
C PHE A 4 28.58 -2.22 -27.79
N PRO A 5 29.28 -3.30 -27.40
CA PRO A 5 29.31 -4.50 -28.23
C PRO A 5 28.04 -5.32 -27.96
N ASN A 6 27.17 -5.37 -28.96
CA ASN A 6 26.14 -6.38 -29.13
C ASN A 6 26.79 -7.68 -29.60
N SER A 7 27.06 -8.64 -28.71
CA SER A 7 27.05 -10.09 -28.99
C SER A 7 27.61 -10.90 -27.81
N SER A 8 26.82 -11.87 -27.32
CA SER A 8 27.25 -13.25 -26.96
C SER A 8 26.41 -13.92 -25.85
N PHE A 9 25.23 -13.42 -25.49
CA PHE A 9 24.37 -14.19 -24.57
C PHE A 9 23.75 -15.45 -25.22
N ALA A 10 23.72 -15.51 -26.56
CA ALA A 10 23.15 -16.63 -27.31
C ALA A 10 24.16 -17.75 -27.64
N GLU A 11 25.46 -17.54 -27.48
CA GLU A 11 26.48 -18.54 -27.84
C GLU A 11 26.93 -19.44 -26.67
N ALA A 12 26.57 -19.09 -25.43
CA ALA A 12 26.91 -19.91 -24.25
C ALA A 12 25.95 -21.09 -24.01
N VAL A 13 24.88 -21.23 -24.81
CA VAL A 13 23.81 -22.22 -24.55
C VAL A 13 24.02 -23.54 -25.29
N ASN A 14 24.98 -23.63 -26.23
CA ASN A 14 25.00 -24.72 -27.20
C ASN A 14 26.10 -25.78 -27.02
N ASP A 15 26.81 -25.80 -25.89
CA ASP A 15 27.98 -26.70 -25.74
C ASP A 15 27.94 -27.60 -24.49
N HIS A 16 26.76 -27.84 -23.91
CA HIS A 16 26.62 -28.76 -22.77
C HIS A 16 25.80 -30.00 -23.13
N HIS A 17 26.53 -31.11 -23.22
CA HIS A 17 26.06 -32.48 -23.40
C HIS A 17 24.96 -32.82 -22.37
N PRO A 18 23.86 -33.50 -22.74
CA PRO A 18 22.68 -33.73 -21.87
C PRO A 18 22.88 -34.74 -20.72
N ARG A 19 24.10 -34.92 -20.19
CA ARG A 19 24.38 -35.87 -19.10
C ARG A 19 24.76 -35.23 -17.75
N ASP A 20 24.96 -33.91 -17.69
CA ASP A 20 25.40 -33.23 -16.45
C ASP A 20 24.30 -32.41 -15.73
N ILE A 21 23.02 -32.59 -16.09
CA ILE A 21 21.89 -31.96 -15.40
C ILE A 21 21.43 -32.82 -14.22
N LYS A 22 22.29 -32.99 -13.20
CA LYS A 22 21.85 -33.60 -11.93
C LYS A 22 22.24 -32.85 -10.66
N ASP A 23 23.08 -31.82 -10.74
CA ASP A 23 23.51 -31.06 -9.55
C ASP A 23 23.45 -29.53 -9.72
N ILE A 24 22.54 -29.01 -10.57
CA ILE A 24 22.17 -27.60 -10.48
C ILE A 24 21.15 -27.50 -9.36
N GLY A 25 21.65 -27.44 -8.12
CA GLY A 25 20.86 -27.00 -6.99
C GLY A 25 20.26 -25.65 -7.34
N ILE A 26 18.96 -25.63 -7.66
CA ILE A 26 18.17 -24.42 -7.76
C ILE A 26 18.15 -23.84 -6.34
N ARG A 27 19.21 -23.09 -6.00
CA ARG A 27 19.14 -22.15 -4.90
C ARG A 27 18.07 -21.17 -5.33
N HIS A 28 16.91 -21.25 -4.70
CA HIS A 28 15.99 -20.13 -4.68
C HIS A 28 16.79 -18.94 -4.15
N PHE A 29 17.32 -18.13 -5.05
CA PHE A 29 17.71 -16.76 -4.73
C PHE A 29 16.39 -16.05 -4.45
N VAL A 30 15.94 -16.14 -3.20
CA VAL A 30 14.98 -15.18 -2.67
C VAL A 30 15.74 -13.86 -2.72
N TYR A 31 15.47 -13.06 -3.75
CA TYR A 31 15.88 -11.67 -3.72
C TYR A 31 15.09 -11.04 -2.58
N ASP A 32 15.74 -10.87 -1.43
CA ASP A 32 15.18 -10.09 -0.33
C ASP A 32 14.93 -8.68 -0.89
N LEU A 33 13.66 -8.36 -1.08
CA LEU A 33 13.27 -7.04 -1.55
C LEU A 33 13.75 -6.01 -0.51
N PRO A 34 14.35 -4.88 -0.97
CA PRO A 34 14.84 -3.85 -0.08
C PRO A 34 13.71 -3.35 0.82
N GLY A 35 14.00 -3.16 2.11
CA GLY A 35 13.04 -2.62 3.07
C GLY A 35 12.56 -1.23 2.68
N ILE A 36 11.44 -0.80 3.26
CA ILE A 36 10.83 0.51 3.03
C ILE A 36 10.77 1.25 4.35
N ARG A 37 11.44 2.41 4.44
CA ARG A 37 11.39 3.32 5.58
C ARG A 37 10.53 4.51 5.24
N ILE A 38 9.52 4.80 6.06
CA ILE A 38 8.71 6.01 5.95
C ILE A 38 9.31 7.09 6.84
N VAL A 39 9.54 8.27 6.26
CA VAL A 39 9.96 9.47 6.97
C VAL A 39 8.95 10.59 6.71
N LYS A 40 8.58 11.31 7.77
CA LYS A 40 7.56 12.35 7.72
C LYS A 40 8.21 13.73 7.82
N PHE A 41 7.85 14.64 6.93
CA PHE A 41 8.17 16.05 7.08
C PHE A 41 7.25 16.68 8.13
N GLN A 42 7.83 17.33 9.12
CA GLN A 42 7.08 18.25 9.98
C GLN A 42 6.93 19.63 9.33
N ALA A 43 6.01 20.43 9.87
CA ALA A 43 5.73 21.78 9.39
C ALA A 43 6.94 22.72 9.47
N ASP A 44 7.87 22.46 10.38
CA ASP A 44 9.12 23.23 10.56
C ASP A 44 10.26 22.79 9.61
N GLY A 45 10.00 21.82 8.73
CA GLY A 45 10.98 21.27 7.79
C GLY A 45 11.87 20.18 8.37
N THR A 46 11.67 19.77 9.63
CA THR A 46 12.39 18.63 10.21
C THR A 46 11.85 17.31 9.65
N LEU A 47 12.75 16.33 9.53
CA LEU A 47 12.39 14.95 9.17
C LEU A 47 12.40 14.09 10.42
N ILE A 48 11.27 13.44 10.68
CA ILE A 48 11.17 12.41 11.72
C ILE A 48 11.07 11.03 11.07
N GLY A 49 11.82 10.08 11.64
CA GLY A 49 11.66 8.66 11.30
C GLY A 49 10.32 8.17 11.81
N SER A 50 9.50 7.58 10.93
CA SER A 50 8.16 7.13 11.28
C SER A 50 8.11 5.63 11.51
N ALA A 51 8.49 4.84 10.50
CA ALA A 51 8.36 3.38 10.54
C ALA A 51 9.22 2.68 9.48
N GLU A 52 9.51 1.40 9.68
CA GLU A 52 10.19 0.52 8.72
C GLU A 52 9.31 -0.69 8.44
N TYR A 53 9.10 -0.97 7.15
CA TYR A 53 8.25 -2.04 6.66
C TYR A 53 9.01 -2.93 5.69
N PRO A 54 8.77 -4.24 5.69
CA PRO A 54 9.23 -5.10 4.61
C PRO A 54 8.46 -4.78 3.32
N ALA A 55 9.07 -4.98 2.15
CA ALA A 55 8.43 -4.63 0.86
C ALA A 55 7.09 -5.36 0.61
N HIS A 56 6.92 -6.57 1.14
CA HIS A 56 5.67 -7.33 0.99
C HIS A 56 4.48 -6.66 1.69
N TYR A 57 4.71 -5.77 2.66
CA TYR A 57 3.65 -4.97 3.28
C TYR A 57 2.88 -4.15 2.25
N PHE A 58 3.54 -3.71 1.17
CA PHE A 58 2.95 -2.95 0.07
C PHE A 58 2.77 -3.82 -1.20
N GLY A 59 2.48 -5.12 -1.01
CA GLY A 59 2.30 -6.05 -2.13
C GLY A 59 3.58 -6.30 -2.95
N GLY A 60 4.76 -6.07 -2.36
CA GLY A 60 6.05 -6.20 -3.04
C GLY A 60 6.43 -4.99 -3.89
N THR A 61 5.65 -3.91 -3.84
CA THR A 61 5.91 -2.68 -4.58
C THR A 61 6.27 -1.54 -3.65
N VAL A 62 7.06 -0.58 -4.14
CA VAL A 62 7.42 0.62 -3.38
C VAL A 62 6.42 1.71 -3.75
N PRO A 63 5.62 2.26 -2.81
CA PRO A 63 4.75 3.39 -3.07
C PRO A 63 5.47 4.49 -3.84
N ASN A 64 4.83 5.10 -4.83
CA ASN A 64 5.40 6.09 -5.74
C ASN A 64 5.02 7.52 -5.35
N THR A 65 5.75 8.51 -5.86
CA THR A 65 5.39 9.93 -5.71
C THR A 65 3.99 10.17 -6.26
N GLY A 66 3.14 10.80 -5.44
CA GLY A 66 1.73 11.04 -5.75
C GLY A 66 0.77 10.00 -5.17
N ASP A 67 1.27 8.84 -4.76
CA ASP A 67 0.44 7.84 -4.07
C ASP A 67 0.03 8.35 -2.68
N THR A 68 -1.11 7.86 -2.20
CA THR A 68 -1.60 8.12 -0.84
C THR A 68 -1.60 6.81 -0.06
N ILE A 69 -0.97 6.81 1.10
CA ILE A 69 -0.93 5.71 2.05
C ILE A 69 -1.96 6.03 3.13
N GLY A 70 -2.86 5.07 3.42
CA GLY A 70 -3.86 5.21 4.46
C GLY A 70 -3.68 4.20 5.57
N MET A 71 -3.80 4.67 6.81
CA MET A 71 -3.95 3.82 8.00
C MET A 71 -5.35 4.05 8.54
N ILE A 72 -6.14 2.99 8.67
CA ILE A 72 -7.54 3.08 9.08
C ILE A 72 -7.71 2.28 10.37
N TRP A 73 -8.15 2.96 11.44
CA TRP A 73 -8.37 2.34 12.75
C TRP A 73 -9.86 2.14 13.05
N GLY A 74 -10.73 2.99 12.48
CA GLY A 74 -12.17 2.92 12.66
C GLY A 74 -12.93 3.97 11.87
N ASP A 75 -14.24 4.03 12.09
CA ASP A 75 -15.11 4.97 11.38
C ASP A 75 -14.76 6.42 11.72
N GLY A 76 -14.33 7.19 10.71
CA GLY A 76 -13.83 8.54 10.88
C GLY A 76 -12.47 8.65 11.58
N ASP A 77 -11.81 7.53 11.85
CA ASP A 77 -10.48 7.48 12.48
C ASP A 77 -9.48 6.83 11.52
N TYR A 78 -8.81 7.69 10.75
CA TYR A 78 -7.79 7.31 9.78
C TYR A 78 -6.79 8.44 9.53
N GLU A 79 -5.56 8.07 9.21
CA GLU A 79 -4.51 9.00 8.77
C GLU A 79 -4.18 8.72 7.31
N LEU A 80 -4.06 9.79 6.54
CA LEU A 80 -3.66 9.73 5.14
C LEU A 80 -2.34 10.48 4.97
N GLN A 81 -1.41 9.83 4.28
CA GLN A 81 -0.08 10.34 4.03
C GLN A 81 0.19 10.32 2.52
N ALA A 82 0.52 11.49 1.96
CA ALA A 82 0.84 11.62 0.54
C ALA A 82 2.36 11.45 0.33
N VAL A 83 2.74 10.56 -0.57
CA VAL A 83 4.14 10.33 -0.94
C VAL A 83 4.68 11.50 -1.76
N GLN A 84 5.70 12.16 -1.23
CA GLN A 84 6.34 13.32 -1.86
C GLN A 84 7.56 12.92 -2.69
N ARG A 85 8.45 12.08 -2.11
CA ARG A 85 9.74 11.72 -2.72
C ARG A 85 10.18 10.34 -2.29
N ARG A 86 11.11 9.76 -3.05
CA ARG A 86 11.72 8.45 -2.79
C ARG A 86 13.22 8.51 -3.00
N TYR A 87 13.95 7.88 -2.09
CA TYR A 87 15.39 7.72 -2.18
C TYR A 87 15.74 6.26 -2.02
N PHE A 88 16.55 5.73 -2.94
CA PHE A 88 17.15 4.42 -2.75
C PHE A 88 18.50 4.60 -2.07
N LEU A 89 18.65 4.03 -0.88
CA LEU A 89 19.80 4.21 -0.01
C LEU A 89 20.47 2.86 0.24
N ASN A 90 21.81 2.87 0.30
CA ASN A 90 22.61 1.70 0.67
C ASN A 90 23.66 2.13 1.69
N GLU A 91 23.55 1.61 2.91
CA GLU A 91 24.46 1.95 4.00
C GLU A 91 25.76 1.15 3.91
N TRP A 92 26.90 1.85 3.93
CA TRP A 92 28.25 1.26 3.86
C TRP A 92 28.54 0.20 4.94
N LYS A 93 27.83 0.22 6.09
CA LYS A 93 28.12 -0.61 7.27
C LYS A 93 26.90 -1.32 7.90
N GLY A 94 25.94 -1.76 7.08
CA GLY A 94 25.21 -2.99 7.45
C GLY A 94 23.74 -2.89 7.79
N ARG A 95 22.92 -2.27 6.92
CA ARG A 95 21.47 -2.55 6.92
C ARG A 95 20.90 -3.00 5.58
N GLY A 96 21.77 -3.33 4.62
CA GLY A 96 21.35 -3.62 3.25
C GLY A 96 20.73 -2.39 2.56
N PRO A 97 20.42 -2.49 1.27
CA PRO A 97 19.72 -1.44 0.57
C PRO A 97 18.27 -1.30 1.04
N TYR A 98 17.76 -0.08 1.07
CA TYR A 98 16.36 0.22 1.40
C TYR A 98 15.85 1.45 0.65
N TRP A 99 14.53 1.56 0.53
CA TRP A 99 13.85 2.75 0.07
C TRP A 99 13.47 3.64 1.25
N ALA A 100 13.88 4.90 1.23
CA ALA A 100 13.34 5.93 2.11
C ALA A 100 12.24 6.70 1.36
N ILE A 101 11.02 6.60 1.86
CA ILE A 101 9.84 7.27 1.31
C ILE A 101 9.51 8.46 2.20
N VAL A 102 9.51 9.64 1.60
CA VAL A 102 9.15 10.88 2.27
C VAL A 102 7.67 11.13 2.10
N VAL A 103 6.97 11.31 3.22
CA VAL A 103 5.54 11.58 3.25
C VAL A 103 5.22 12.91 3.94
N ARG A 104 4.04 13.43 3.63
CA ARG A 104 3.38 14.53 4.36
C ARG A 104 1.94 14.13 4.66
N ASP A 105 1.32 14.83 5.60
CA ASP A 105 -0.13 14.71 5.79
C ASP A 105 -0.87 15.06 4.50
N ALA A 106 -1.77 14.17 4.10
CA ALA A 106 -2.66 14.39 2.98
C ALA A 106 -3.90 15.15 3.44
N ASP A 107 -4.42 16.00 2.55
CA ASP A 107 -5.62 16.76 2.84
C ASP A 107 -6.84 15.84 2.92
N GLN A 108 -7.64 16.00 3.97
CA GLN A 108 -8.93 15.32 4.10
C GLN A 108 -9.86 15.79 2.97
N SER A 109 -10.60 14.85 2.38
CA SER A 109 -11.51 15.15 1.28
C SER A 109 -12.72 14.21 1.31
N PRO A 110 -13.89 14.64 0.80
CA PRO A 110 -15.06 13.76 0.74
C PRO A 110 -14.82 12.44 -0.02
N GLN A 111 -13.88 12.45 -0.98
CA GLN A 111 -13.45 11.25 -1.68
C GLN A 111 -12.66 10.31 -0.76
N ALA A 112 -11.73 10.87 0.02
CA ALA A 112 -10.94 10.11 0.98
C ALA A 112 -11.83 9.46 2.05
N ASP A 113 -12.81 10.21 2.59
CA ASP A 113 -13.79 9.70 3.55
C ASP A 113 -14.55 8.50 2.96
N ALA A 114 -15.04 8.64 1.72
CA ALA A 114 -15.77 7.59 1.04
C ALA A 114 -14.93 6.32 0.83
N ILE A 115 -13.65 6.47 0.46
CA ILE A 115 -12.72 5.35 0.29
C ILE A 115 -12.48 4.64 1.63
N CYS A 116 -12.24 5.38 2.72
CA CYS A 116 -11.97 4.81 4.03
C CYS A 116 -13.19 4.09 4.60
N THR A 117 -14.38 4.69 4.49
CA THR A 117 -15.64 4.03 4.86
C THR A 117 -15.86 2.75 4.05
N HIS A 118 -15.58 2.78 2.75
CA HIS A 118 -15.71 1.59 1.90
C HIS A 118 -14.75 0.47 2.34
N ALA A 119 -13.49 0.81 2.63
CA ALA A 119 -12.49 -0.16 3.09
C ALA A 119 -12.93 -0.88 4.37
N LEU A 120 -13.41 -0.13 5.38
CA LEU A 120 -13.92 -0.71 6.63
C LEU A 120 -15.09 -1.66 6.41
N LEU A 121 -16.04 -1.27 5.56
CA LEU A 121 -17.20 -2.12 5.25
C LEU A 121 -16.80 -3.43 4.57
N MET A 122 -15.78 -3.41 3.71
CA MET A 122 -15.25 -4.63 3.11
C MET A 122 -14.56 -5.53 4.15
N THR A 123 -13.85 -4.95 5.11
CA THR A 123 -13.29 -5.68 6.26
C THR A 123 -14.39 -6.31 7.12
N ASP A 124 -15.42 -5.55 7.48
CA ASP A 124 -16.56 -6.03 8.27
C ASP A 124 -17.30 -7.18 7.55
N LEU A 125 -17.49 -7.05 6.23
CA LEU A 125 -18.10 -8.09 5.42
C LEU A 125 -17.24 -9.35 5.38
N ALA A 126 -15.93 -9.21 5.15
CA ALA A 126 -15.01 -10.34 5.11
C ALA A 126 -15.04 -11.11 6.45
N GLN A 127 -15.00 -10.40 7.57
CA GLN A 127 -15.11 -10.99 8.90
C GLN A 127 -16.46 -11.69 9.11
N ALA A 128 -17.56 -11.05 8.72
CA ALA A 128 -18.89 -11.64 8.86
C ALA A 128 -19.09 -12.90 8.01
N ILE A 129 -18.46 -12.97 6.84
CA ILE A 129 -18.42 -14.16 5.98
C ILE A 129 -17.63 -15.28 6.66
N GLU A 130 -16.44 -14.97 7.19
CA GLU A 130 -15.60 -15.92 7.92
C GLU A 130 -16.34 -16.49 9.15
N ASP A 131 -17.03 -15.62 9.88
CA ASP A 131 -17.84 -15.98 11.05
C ASP A 131 -19.17 -16.67 10.70
N LYS A 132 -19.49 -16.80 9.40
CA LYS A 132 -20.77 -17.33 8.86
C LYS A 132 -22.01 -16.61 9.41
N LYS A 133 -21.88 -15.32 9.74
CA LYS A 133 -22.95 -14.47 10.29
C LYS A 133 -23.06 -13.13 9.57
N PRO A 134 -23.23 -13.09 8.23
CA PRO A 134 -23.50 -11.84 7.54
C PRO A 134 -24.84 -11.26 8.00
N THR A 135 -24.82 -10.04 8.54
CA THR A 135 -26.05 -9.34 8.92
C THR A 135 -26.72 -8.74 7.68
N LYS A 136 -28.05 -8.56 7.73
CA LYS A 136 -28.79 -7.89 6.65
C LYS A 136 -28.30 -6.45 6.41
N GLU A 137 -27.82 -5.79 7.46
CA GLU A 137 -27.31 -4.41 7.40
C GLU A 137 -25.98 -4.33 6.66
N ILE A 138 -25.03 -5.25 6.92
CA ILE A 138 -23.75 -5.31 6.20
C ILE A 138 -24.00 -5.60 4.71
N LEU A 139 -24.81 -6.61 4.40
CA LEU A 139 -25.16 -6.96 3.02
C LEU A 139 -25.84 -5.79 2.29
N ALA A 140 -26.83 -5.15 2.92
CA ALA A 140 -27.50 -3.99 2.34
C ALA A 140 -26.54 -2.82 2.05
N ARG A 141 -25.52 -2.63 2.89
CA ARG A 141 -24.52 -1.58 2.72
C ARG A 141 -23.57 -1.87 1.56
N THR A 142 -23.18 -3.13 1.38
CA THR A 142 -22.39 -3.59 0.22
C THR A 142 -23.16 -3.41 -1.09
N HIS A 143 -24.42 -3.85 -1.15
CA HIS A 143 -25.27 -3.67 -2.35
C HIS A 143 -25.43 -2.18 -2.74
N GLN A 144 -25.52 -1.27 -1.76
CA GLN A 144 -25.58 0.17 -2.07
C GLN A 144 -24.29 0.72 -2.67
N LEU A 145 -23.13 0.15 -2.30
CA LEU A 145 -21.82 0.55 -2.80
C LEU A 145 -21.51 -0.02 -4.18
N ASP A 146 -22.00 -1.22 -4.48
CA ASP A 146 -21.96 -1.82 -5.83
C ASP A 146 -22.89 -1.11 -6.83
N GLY A 147 -23.60 -0.07 -6.38
CA GLY A 147 -24.53 0.70 -7.20
C GLY A 147 -25.84 -0.03 -7.48
N GLU A 148 -26.07 -1.16 -6.82
CA GLU A 148 -27.31 -1.93 -6.98
C GLU A 148 -28.46 -1.23 -6.25
N PRO A 149 -29.59 -0.99 -6.93
CA PRO A 149 -30.75 -0.41 -6.29
C PRO A 149 -31.33 -1.40 -5.28
N THR A 150 -31.03 -1.23 -4.00
CA THR A 150 -31.61 -2.06 -2.94
C THR A 150 -33.09 -1.68 -2.77
N PRO A 151 -34.06 -2.55 -3.10
CA PRO A 151 -35.47 -2.21 -2.99
C PRO A 151 -35.85 -2.00 -1.52
N GLY A 152 -36.46 -0.86 -1.19
CA GLY A 152 -37.00 -0.59 0.16
C GLY A 152 -36.03 0.05 1.16
N ILE A 153 -34.75 0.25 0.82
CA ILE A 153 -33.80 0.97 1.67
C ILE A 153 -33.51 2.32 1.01
N ARG A 154 -33.90 3.43 1.68
CA ARG A 154 -33.55 4.78 1.21
C ARG A 154 -32.04 4.84 1.00
N ARG A 155 -31.59 5.30 -0.17
CA ARG A 155 -30.18 5.68 -0.40
C ARG A 155 -29.71 6.46 0.82
N TYR A 156 -28.77 5.90 1.56
CA TYR A 156 -28.22 6.59 2.70
C TYR A 156 -27.44 7.78 2.14
N LYS A 157 -27.94 9.00 2.36
CA LYS A 157 -27.09 10.17 2.17
C LYS A 157 -25.98 10.04 3.21
N PRO A 158 -24.70 10.10 2.83
CA PRO A 158 -23.63 10.21 3.80
C PRO A 158 -24.02 11.35 4.75
N LYS A 159 -24.21 11.03 6.03
CA LYS A 159 -24.38 12.07 7.03
C LYS A 159 -23.00 12.68 7.18
N VAL A 160 -22.73 13.77 6.47
CA VAL A 160 -21.63 14.67 6.83
C VAL A 160 -21.93 15.11 8.26
N ARG A 161 -21.18 14.56 9.22
CA ARG A 161 -21.30 14.95 10.62
C ARG A 161 -20.90 16.42 10.68
N LYS A 162 -21.72 17.26 11.31
CA LYS A 162 -21.34 18.66 11.52
C LYS A 162 -20.01 18.66 12.30
N PRO A 163 -19.03 19.49 11.93
CA PRO A 163 -17.83 19.63 12.74
C PRO A 163 -18.24 19.96 14.18
N ASP A 164 -17.50 19.41 15.14
CA ASP A 164 -17.74 19.72 16.55
C ASP A 164 -17.72 21.24 16.75
N PRO A 165 -18.63 21.80 17.59
CA PRO A 165 -18.60 23.22 17.88
C PRO A 165 -17.22 23.57 18.43
N THR A 166 -16.61 24.60 17.84
CA THR A 166 -15.34 25.15 18.29
C THR A 166 -15.44 25.46 19.79
N PRO A 167 -14.48 25.05 20.63
CA PRO A 167 -14.47 25.46 22.02
C PRO A 167 -14.26 26.99 22.10
N GLY A 168 -15.34 27.72 22.38
CA GLY A 168 -15.32 29.15 22.71
C GLY A 168 -16.02 30.07 21.70
N ASP A 169 -17.33 30.20 21.86
CA ASP A 169 -18.08 31.46 21.67
C ASP A 169 -18.78 31.79 23.00
#